data_AF-A0A6M3L931-F1
#
_entry.id   AF-A0A6M3L931-F1
#
_cell.length_a   1.000
_cell.length_b   1.000
_cell.length_c   1.000
_cell.angle_alpha   90.00
_cell.angle_beta   90.00
_cell.angle_gamma   90.00
#
_symmetry.space_group_name_H-M   'P 1'
#
loop_
_entity.id
_entity.type
_entity.pdbx_description
1 polymer ?
#
loop_
_entity_poly.entity_id
_entity_poly.type
_entity_poly.pdbx_seq_one_letter_code
_entity_poly.pdbx_strand_id
1 'polypeptide(L)'
;MKRTKREIMAGVECVSPKIIDHNTVEYKRINGDRVIRLHLTDIITFKTNGDVVLNSGGWQTVTTKDRMNKFLPRYWSIYQKSNFWFLMYALYTRDDPENKTRVDYVYQDGITILGTGGVSGAGEDRKKLDKRLKQIKVYVDGFMKKLVARKLPQPSNGDCWYCLFKDKDGKTWGDMGDRSYHMLQHFEDKYYVPSLLMNAIKEIPISDAAKSAIGYWLKYHEERCESFESVGKEQTRKSLTRYLKRRLGMAA
;
A
#
# COMPACT_ATOMS: atom_id res chain seq x y z
N MET A 1 -13.09 4.15 12.87
CA MET A 1 -12.98 3.86 14.31
C MET A 1 -11.93 4.77 14.91
N LYS A 2 -12.28 5.54 15.94
CA LYS A 2 -11.35 6.42 16.67
C LYS A 2 -10.46 5.53 17.54
N ARG A 3 -9.14 5.72 17.48
CA ARG A 3 -8.19 5.06 18.36
C ARG A 3 -7.78 6.01 19.48
N THR A 4 -7.47 5.47 20.64
CA THR A 4 -6.88 6.23 21.74
C THR A 4 -5.41 6.57 21.42
N LYS A 5 -4.88 7.61 22.07
CA LYS A 5 -3.45 7.94 21.98
C LYS A 5 -2.57 6.75 22.38
N ARG A 6 -2.97 6.03 23.42
CA ARG A 6 -2.24 4.85 23.93
C ARG A 6 -2.16 3.74 22.87
N GLU A 7 -3.25 3.48 22.15
CA GLU A 7 -3.27 2.49 21.06
C GLU A 7 -2.43 2.91 19.86
N ILE A 8 -2.47 4.20 19.50
CA ILE A 8 -1.66 4.77 18.40
C ILE A 8 -0.16 4.68 18.70
N MET A 9 0.21 4.89 19.96
CA MET A 9 1.59 4.88 20.44
C MET A 9 2.06 3.52 20.98
N ALA A 10 1.27 2.46 20.82
CA ALA A 10 1.65 1.13 21.28
C ALA A 10 2.98 0.68 20.64
N GLY A 11 3.92 0.20 21.46
CA GLY A 11 5.23 -0.27 21.02
C GLY A 11 6.19 0.82 20.54
N VAL A 12 5.94 2.09 20.85
CA VAL A 12 6.82 3.19 20.42
C VAL A 12 7.44 3.92 21.60
N GLU A 13 8.77 3.83 21.63
CA GLU A 13 9.61 4.63 22.49
C GLU A 13 9.64 6.07 21.96
N CYS A 14 9.16 7.01 22.78
CA CYS A 14 9.05 8.40 22.41
C CYS A 14 9.12 9.32 23.60
N VAL A 15 9.39 10.59 23.30
CA VAL A 15 9.28 11.71 24.21
C VAL A 15 8.10 12.57 23.77
N SER A 16 7.32 13.02 24.75
CA SER A 16 6.26 14.04 24.61
C SER A 16 5.22 13.81 23.49
N PRO A 17 4.53 12.66 23.43
CA PRO A 17 3.51 12.41 22.41
C PRO A 17 2.26 13.29 22.58
N LYS A 18 1.90 14.02 21.52
CA LYS A 18 0.79 14.97 21.47
C LYS A 18 -0.18 14.63 20.34
N ILE A 19 -1.48 14.55 20.64
CA ILE A 19 -2.50 14.48 19.58
C ILE A 19 -2.56 15.83 18.88
N ILE A 20 -2.42 15.83 17.57
CA ILE A 20 -2.43 17.05 16.73
C ILE A 20 -3.60 17.06 15.75
N ASP A 21 -4.24 15.91 15.52
CA ASP A 21 -5.44 15.77 14.70
C ASP A 21 -6.13 14.41 14.99
N HIS A 22 -7.27 14.14 14.34
CA HIS A 22 -7.97 12.87 14.44
C HIS A 22 -7.05 11.68 14.07
N ASN A 23 -6.88 10.75 15.02
CA ASN A 23 -5.94 9.62 14.94
C ASN A 23 -4.51 9.99 14.52
N THR A 24 -4.11 11.26 14.71
CA THR A 24 -2.80 11.78 14.30
C THR A 24 -2.05 12.29 15.52
N VAL A 25 -0.85 11.77 15.74
CA VAL A 25 0.00 12.09 16.88
C VAL A 25 1.35 12.59 16.38
N GLU A 26 1.81 13.67 16.98
CA GLU A 26 3.18 14.16 16.85
C GLU A 26 3.97 13.69 18.07
N TYR A 27 5.21 13.24 17.86
CA TYR A 27 6.12 12.89 18.94
C TYR A 27 7.58 13.07 18.52
N LYS A 28 8.48 13.03 19.49
CA LYS A 28 9.93 12.95 19.24
C LYS A 28 10.45 11.56 19.59
N ARG A 29 11.32 11.01 18.74
CA ARG A 29 12.09 9.80 19.07
C ARG A 29 13.26 10.16 20.00
N ILE A 30 13.85 9.15 20.64
CA ILE A 30 15.00 9.32 21.56
C ILE A 30 16.20 9.98 20.84
N ASN A 31 16.39 9.68 19.55
CA ASN A 31 17.45 10.27 18.72
C ASN A 31 17.18 11.73 18.27
N GLY A 32 16.06 12.32 18.68
CA GLY A 32 15.68 13.69 18.33
C GLY A 32 14.82 13.85 17.07
N ASP A 33 14.58 12.78 16.30
CA ASP A 33 13.71 12.83 15.12
C ASP A 33 12.28 13.24 15.52
N ARG A 34 11.70 14.17 14.76
CA ARG A 34 10.29 14.57 14.92
C ARG A 34 9.43 13.74 13.98
N VAL A 35 8.38 13.10 14.51
CA VAL A 35 7.55 12.17 13.75
C VAL A 35 6.09 12.58 13.81
N ILE A 36 5.43 12.52 12.65
CA ILE A 36 3.98 12.60 12.52
C ILE A 36 3.47 11.20 12.22
N ARG A 37 2.68 10.64 13.13
CA ARG A 37 2.06 9.32 13.01
C ARG A 37 0.56 9.43 12.79
N LEU A 38 0.04 8.70 11.82
CA LEU A 38 -1.38 8.50 11.56
C LEU A 38 -1.73 7.03 11.82
N HIS A 39 -2.69 6.78 12.72
CA HIS A 39 -3.02 5.43 13.19
C HIS A 39 -1.80 4.68 13.76
N LEU A 40 -1.21 3.74 13.04
CA LEU A 40 -0.03 2.98 13.45
C LEU A 40 1.17 3.24 12.53
N THR A 41 1.07 4.22 11.64
CA THR A 41 2.05 4.47 10.58
C THR A 41 2.72 5.83 10.79
N ASP A 42 4.05 5.84 10.80
CA ASP A 42 4.85 7.07 10.81
C ASP A 42 4.82 7.70 9.42
N ILE A 43 3.85 8.58 9.18
CA ILE A 43 3.60 9.13 7.83
C ILE A 43 4.63 10.15 7.39
N ILE A 44 5.23 10.87 8.33
CA ILE A 44 6.33 11.80 8.10
C ILE A 44 7.36 11.65 9.22
N THR A 45 8.63 11.51 8.86
CA THR A 45 9.75 11.60 9.80
C THR A 45 10.67 12.74 9.37
N PHE A 46 10.74 13.78 10.19
CA PHE A 46 11.74 14.84 10.07
C PHE A 46 12.99 14.40 10.82
N LYS A 47 14.04 14.13 10.07
CA LYS A 47 15.35 13.72 10.57
C LYS A 47 16.13 14.91 11.10
N THR A 48 16.99 14.67 12.09
CA THR A 48 17.86 15.69 12.67
C THR A 48 18.87 16.27 11.67
N ASN A 49 19.20 15.52 10.60
CA ASN A 49 20.05 15.98 9.50
C ASN A 49 19.31 16.86 8.47
N GLY A 50 18.00 17.10 8.64
CA GLY A 50 17.17 17.89 7.74
C GLY A 50 16.37 17.08 6.72
N ASP A 51 16.60 15.77 6.59
CA ASP A 51 15.84 14.92 5.67
C ASP A 51 14.38 14.77 6.12
N VAL A 52 13.47 14.61 5.16
CA VAL A 52 12.06 14.34 5.42
C VAL A 52 11.65 13.05 4.71
N VAL A 53 11.43 12.00 5.48
CA VAL A 53 11.01 10.69 4.97
C VAL A 53 9.49 10.58 5.01
N LEU A 54 8.88 10.21 3.89
CA LEU A 54 7.44 10.05 3.74
C LEU A 54 7.07 8.57 3.60
N ASN A 55 6.06 8.11 4.34
CA ASN A 55 5.67 6.70 4.32
C ASN A 55 4.17 6.52 4.54
N SER A 56 3.43 6.10 3.53
CA SER A 56 1.98 5.85 3.65
C SER A 56 1.67 4.53 4.36
N GLY A 57 2.65 3.64 4.55
CA GLY A 57 2.46 2.28 5.05
C GLY A 57 1.55 1.44 4.15
N GLY A 58 1.58 1.71 2.83
CA GLY A 58 0.67 1.12 1.85
C GLY A 58 -0.75 1.70 1.85
N TRP A 59 -1.02 2.76 2.64
CA TRP A 59 -2.33 3.42 2.74
C TRP A 59 -2.34 4.76 2.01
N GLN A 60 -2.26 4.73 0.69
CA GLN A 60 -2.37 5.92 -0.17
C GLN A 60 -3.84 6.40 -0.31
N THR A 61 -4.45 6.77 0.82
CA THR A 61 -5.83 7.26 0.93
C THR A 61 -5.92 8.79 0.95
N VAL A 62 -7.09 9.36 0.65
CA VAL A 62 -7.32 10.81 0.72
C VAL A 62 -6.94 11.38 2.09
N THR A 63 -7.30 10.70 3.18
CA THR A 63 -6.94 11.11 4.54
C THR A 63 -5.43 11.07 4.79
N THR A 64 -4.73 10.02 4.35
CA THR A 64 -3.26 9.95 4.49
C THR A 64 -2.59 11.09 3.73
N LYS A 65 -3.08 11.41 2.52
CA LYS A 65 -2.55 12.49 1.66
C LYS A 65 -2.73 13.86 2.32
N ASP A 66 -3.94 14.11 2.79
CA ASP A 66 -4.32 15.34 3.48
C ASP A 66 -3.46 15.55 4.72
N ARG A 67 -3.29 14.50 5.54
CA ARG A 67 -2.42 14.55 6.72
C ARG A 67 -0.96 14.79 6.35
N MET A 68 -0.43 14.16 5.31
CA MET A 68 0.94 14.44 4.87
C MET A 68 1.10 15.88 4.40
N ASN A 69 0.22 16.35 3.52
CA ASN A 69 0.25 17.72 2.98
C ASN A 69 0.17 18.80 4.05
N LYS A 70 -0.60 18.56 5.11
CA LYS A 70 -0.73 19.51 6.23
C LYS A 70 0.59 19.79 6.95
N PHE A 71 1.52 18.83 6.97
CA PHE A 71 2.77 18.95 7.72
C PHE A 71 4.01 18.98 6.84
N LEU A 72 3.89 18.79 5.52
CA LEU A 72 5.02 18.87 4.60
C LEU A 72 5.69 20.25 4.63
N PRO A 73 7.01 20.33 4.36
CA PRO A 73 7.70 21.61 4.23
C PRO A 73 7.09 22.45 3.11
N ARG A 74 7.29 23.77 3.19
CA ARG A 74 6.84 24.71 2.17
C ARG A 74 7.33 24.28 0.77
N TYR A 75 6.49 24.50 -0.24
CA TYR A 75 6.73 24.15 -1.66
C TYR A 75 6.64 22.66 -2.01
N TRP A 76 6.49 21.78 -1.01
CA TRP A 76 6.25 20.36 -1.22
C TRP A 76 4.77 20.03 -1.05
N SER A 77 4.23 19.19 -1.92
CA SER A 77 2.92 18.58 -1.70
C SER A 77 2.81 17.24 -2.41
N ILE A 78 1.91 16.40 -1.91
CA ILE A 78 1.52 15.15 -2.52
C ILE A 78 0.17 15.36 -3.21
N TYR A 79 0.10 14.98 -4.49
CA TYR A 79 -1.15 14.95 -5.23
C TYR A 79 -1.36 13.58 -5.88
N GLN A 80 -2.56 13.35 -6.40
CA GLN A 80 -2.90 12.11 -7.08
C GLN A 80 -3.33 12.39 -8.52
N LYS A 81 -2.80 11.63 -9.48
CA LYS A 81 -3.21 11.67 -10.88
C LYS A 81 -3.22 10.26 -11.44
N SER A 82 -4.33 9.87 -12.09
CA SER A 82 -4.48 8.55 -12.71
C SER A 82 -4.17 7.36 -11.77
N ASN A 83 -4.60 7.43 -10.50
CA ASN A 83 -4.33 6.44 -9.44
C ASN A 83 -2.88 6.35 -8.95
N PHE A 84 -2.02 7.29 -9.31
CA PHE A 84 -0.67 7.40 -8.77
C PHE A 84 -0.55 8.63 -7.89
N TRP A 85 0.19 8.48 -6.80
CA TRP A 85 0.62 9.61 -6.00
C TRP A 85 1.94 10.15 -6.53
N PHE A 86 2.07 11.45 -6.45
CA PHE A 86 3.28 12.17 -6.84
C PHE A 86 3.65 13.13 -5.73
N LEU A 87 4.92 13.15 -5.38
CA LEU A 87 5.52 14.21 -4.60
C LEU A 87 5.91 15.33 -5.57
N MET A 88 5.31 16.49 -5.40
CA MET A 88 5.55 17.67 -6.21
C MET A 88 6.42 18.65 -5.43
N TYR A 89 7.43 19.20 -6.11
CA TYR A 89 8.09 20.43 -5.73
C TYR A 89 7.66 21.55 -6.67
N ALA A 90 7.22 22.68 -6.12
CA ALA A 90 6.87 23.85 -6.91
C ALA A 90 7.34 25.14 -6.22
N LEU A 91 8.38 25.76 -6.77
CA LEU A 91 8.77 27.11 -6.41
C LEU A 91 7.87 28.11 -7.13
N TYR A 92 7.30 29.03 -6.35
CA TYR A 92 6.71 30.26 -6.85
C TYR A 92 7.69 31.38 -6.51
N THR A 93 8.45 31.85 -7.49
CA THR A 93 9.15 33.12 -7.40
C THR A 93 8.16 34.22 -7.74
N ARG A 94 8.00 35.20 -6.83
CA ARG A 94 7.16 36.38 -7.08
C ARG A 94 7.62 37.16 -8.33
N ASP A 95 8.91 37.06 -8.62
CA ASP A 95 9.60 37.83 -9.66
C ASP A 95 9.59 37.14 -11.03
N ASP A 96 9.07 35.91 -11.13
CA ASP A 96 8.99 35.18 -12.39
C ASP A 96 7.78 34.21 -12.39
N PRO A 97 6.56 34.73 -12.63
CA PRO A 97 5.33 33.93 -12.65
C PRO A 97 5.26 32.94 -13.82
N GLU A 98 6.15 33.07 -14.82
CA GLU A 98 6.23 32.17 -15.97
C GLU A 98 7.20 30.99 -15.71
N ASN A 99 8.22 31.19 -14.88
CA ASN A 99 9.25 30.18 -14.59
C ASN A 99 8.84 29.25 -13.42
N LYS A 100 7.73 28.55 -13.64
CA LYS A 100 7.26 27.48 -12.75
C LYS A 100 8.19 26.29 -12.87
N THR A 101 9.21 26.22 -12.02
CA THR A 101 9.96 24.97 -11.85
C THR A 101 9.10 24.00 -11.06
N ARG A 102 8.30 23.20 -11.77
CA ARG A 102 7.54 22.09 -11.21
C ARG A 102 8.25 20.79 -11.53
N VAL A 103 8.58 20.04 -10.49
CA VAL A 103 9.13 18.68 -10.62
C VAL A 103 8.22 17.71 -9.88
N ASP A 104 7.78 16.68 -10.59
CA ASP A 104 6.93 15.62 -10.06
C ASP A 104 7.75 14.34 -9.92
N TYR A 105 7.80 13.81 -8.69
CA TYR A 105 8.41 12.52 -8.37
C TYR A 105 7.31 11.50 -8.11
N VAL A 106 7.41 10.32 -8.70
CA VAL A 106 6.47 9.24 -8.38
C VAL A 106 6.64 8.87 -6.90
N TYR A 107 5.55 8.95 -6.15
CA TYR A 107 5.57 8.65 -4.74
C TYR A 107 5.71 7.13 -4.52
N GLN A 108 6.60 6.76 -3.60
CA GLN A 108 6.70 5.42 -3.04
C GLN A 108 7.02 5.55 -1.55
N ASP A 109 6.58 4.59 -0.73
CA ASP A 109 6.89 4.59 0.70
C ASP A 109 8.40 4.57 0.92
N GLY A 110 8.90 5.51 1.73
CA GLY A 110 10.33 5.74 1.95
C GLY A 110 10.93 6.85 1.07
N ILE A 111 10.15 7.45 0.17
CA ILE A 111 10.60 8.63 -0.58
C ILE A 111 11.05 9.72 0.41
N THR A 112 12.23 10.28 0.16
CA THR A 112 12.91 11.19 1.07
C THR A 112 13.23 12.49 0.36
N ILE A 113 12.78 13.60 0.95
CA ILE A 113 13.24 14.94 0.59
C ILE A 113 14.55 15.15 1.34
N LEU A 114 15.64 15.39 0.62
CA LEU A 114 16.95 15.53 1.21
C LEU A 114 17.12 16.94 1.81
N GLY A 115 17.71 17.05 3.00
CA GLY A 115 17.98 18.34 3.64
C GLY A 115 18.91 19.23 2.83
N THR A 116 19.77 18.63 2.01
CA THR A 116 20.66 19.31 1.05
C THR A 116 19.96 19.74 -0.24
N GLY A 117 18.70 19.35 -0.44
CA GLY A 117 17.92 19.56 -1.67
C GLY A 117 17.79 18.29 -2.51
N GLY A 118 16.71 18.22 -3.30
CA GLY A 118 16.40 17.07 -4.16
C GLY A 118 15.57 15.98 -3.47
N VAL A 119 15.43 14.85 -4.15
CA VAL A 119 14.61 13.70 -3.72
C VAL A 119 15.33 12.38 -4.00
N SER A 120 15.31 11.47 -3.03
CA SER A 120 15.75 10.09 -3.18
C SER A 120 14.59 9.11 -2.94
N GLY A 121 14.68 7.91 -3.51
CA GLY A 121 13.66 6.86 -3.32
C GLY A 121 12.33 7.13 -4.06
N ALA A 122 12.37 7.95 -5.11
CA ALA A 122 11.22 8.09 -6.01
C ALA A 122 10.93 6.76 -6.72
N GLY A 123 9.65 6.49 -6.94
CA GLY A 123 9.19 5.29 -7.63
C GLY A 123 9.49 5.29 -9.13
N GLU A 124 9.15 4.18 -9.79
CA GLU A 124 9.35 4.01 -11.22
C GLU A 124 8.59 5.02 -12.09
N ASP A 125 9.09 5.25 -13.30
CA ASP A 125 8.42 6.05 -14.32
C ASP A 125 6.96 5.63 -14.56
N ARG A 126 6.11 6.64 -14.78
CA ARG A 126 4.67 6.46 -14.97
C ARG A 126 4.31 5.45 -16.08
N LYS A 127 5.03 5.43 -17.20
CA LYS A 127 4.73 4.51 -18.31
C LYS A 127 4.90 3.05 -17.87
N LYS A 128 5.91 2.77 -17.04
CA LYS A 128 6.12 1.43 -16.45
C LYS A 128 4.97 1.07 -15.52
N LEU A 129 4.52 2.02 -14.69
CA LEU A 129 3.39 1.79 -13.79
C LEU A 129 2.07 1.54 -14.53
N ASP A 130 1.78 2.28 -15.61
CA ASP A 130 0.60 2.06 -16.44
C ASP A 130 0.63 0.65 -17.08
N LYS A 131 1.81 0.19 -17.52
CA LYS A 131 1.99 -1.19 -18.01
C LYS A 131 1.69 -2.21 -16.90
N ARG A 132 2.22 -1.99 -15.69
CA ARG A 132 1.97 -2.88 -14.55
C ARG A 132 0.49 -2.89 -14.14
N LEU A 133 -0.23 -1.77 -14.18
CA LEU A 133 -1.68 -1.74 -13.92
C LEU A 133 -2.46 -2.62 -14.92
N LYS A 134 -2.07 -2.59 -16.19
CA LYS A 134 -2.66 -3.48 -17.20
C LYS A 134 -2.37 -4.95 -16.88
N GLN A 135 -1.14 -5.28 -16.49
CA GLN A 135 -0.76 -6.64 -16.09
C GLN A 135 -1.56 -7.12 -14.86
N ILE A 136 -1.70 -6.28 -13.82
CA ILE A 136 -2.52 -6.59 -12.64
C ILE A 136 -3.96 -6.89 -13.07
N LYS A 137 -4.57 -6.04 -13.91
CA LYS A 137 -5.95 -6.24 -14.38
C LYS A 137 -6.10 -7.59 -15.09
N VAL A 138 -5.24 -7.87 -16.06
CA VAL A 138 -5.27 -9.14 -16.83
C VAL A 138 -5.08 -10.33 -15.91
N TYR A 139 -4.13 -10.26 -14.98
CA TYR A 139 -3.88 -11.33 -14.02
C TYR A 139 -5.08 -11.57 -13.09
N VAL A 140 -5.63 -10.51 -12.49
CA VAL A 140 -6.79 -10.61 -11.59
C VAL A 140 -8.01 -11.15 -12.32
N ASP A 141 -8.30 -10.72 -13.54
CA ASP A 141 -9.43 -11.23 -14.31
C ASP A 141 -9.25 -12.73 -14.65
N GLY A 142 -8.03 -13.15 -15.00
CA GLY A 142 -7.70 -14.56 -15.20
C GLY A 142 -7.82 -15.39 -13.92
N PHE A 143 -7.33 -14.87 -12.79
CA PHE A 143 -7.44 -15.49 -11.47
C PHE A 143 -8.90 -15.69 -11.10
N MET A 144 -9.70 -14.62 -11.16
CA MET A 144 -11.13 -14.65 -10.82
C MET A 144 -11.90 -15.62 -11.71
N LYS A 145 -11.59 -15.66 -13.02
CA LYS A 145 -12.19 -16.62 -13.95
C LYS A 145 -11.93 -18.07 -13.53
N LYS A 146 -10.70 -18.42 -13.14
CA LYS A 146 -10.37 -19.78 -12.67
C LYS A 146 -10.97 -20.09 -11.29
N LEU A 147 -10.96 -19.12 -10.39
CA LEU A 147 -11.51 -19.25 -9.04
C LEU A 147 -13.02 -19.55 -9.10
N VAL A 148 -13.81 -18.69 -9.74
CA VAL A 148 -15.27 -18.84 -9.84
C VAL A 148 -15.65 -20.12 -10.57
N ALA A 149 -14.83 -20.56 -11.55
CA ALA A 149 -15.01 -21.83 -12.24
C ALA A 149 -14.58 -23.06 -11.41
N ARG A 150 -14.20 -22.90 -10.13
CA ARG A 150 -13.73 -23.96 -9.22
C ARG A 150 -12.52 -24.74 -9.77
N LYS A 151 -11.69 -24.07 -10.58
CA LYS A 151 -10.48 -24.65 -11.23
C LYS A 151 -9.19 -24.41 -10.45
N LEU A 152 -9.25 -23.66 -9.35
CA LEU A 152 -8.12 -23.50 -8.44
C LEU A 152 -8.22 -24.54 -7.32
N PRO A 153 -7.10 -25.17 -6.92
CA PRO A 153 -7.08 -26.05 -5.75
C PRO A 153 -7.26 -25.23 -4.46
N GLN A 154 -7.39 -25.92 -3.33
CA GLN A 154 -7.17 -25.28 -2.04
C GLN A 154 -5.69 -24.85 -1.92
N PRO A 155 -5.38 -23.79 -1.16
CA PRO A 155 -3.99 -23.47 -0.79
C PRO A 155 -3.28 -24.71 -0.26
N SER A 156 -2.09 -24.99 -0.81
CA SER A 156 -1.32 -26.19 -0.47
C SER A 156 0.18 -25.92 -0.50
N ASN A 157 0.99 -26.91 -0.10
CA ASN A 157 2.46 -26.83 -0.20
C ASN A 157 2.98 -26.78 -1.65
N GLY A 158 2.11 -27.00 -2.65
CA GLY A 158 2.44 -26.82 -4.08
C GLY A 158 2.30 -25.37 -4.57
N ASP A 159 1.87 -24.44 -3.71
CA ASP A 159 1.83 -23.02 -4.05
C ASP A 159 3.24 -22.41 -4.04
N CYS A 160 3.37 -21.26 -4.71
CA CYS A 160 4.59 -20.45 -4.69
C CYS A 160 5.08 -20.20 -3.27
N TRP A 161 6.32 -20.60 -2.97
CA TRP A 161 6.91 -20.48 -1.64
C TRP A 161 6.97 -19.03 -1.14
N TYR A 162 7.17 -18.06 -2.04
CA TYR A 162 7.15 -16.64 -1.69
C TYR A 162 5.76 -16.16 -1.23
N CYS A 163 4.69 -16.76 -1.74
CA CYS A 163 3.33 -16.47 -1.27
C CYS A 163 2.98 -17.27 0.00
N LEU A 164 3.47 -18.50 0.12
CA LEU A 164 3.09 -19.42 1.19
C LEU A 164 3.86 -19.14 2.49
N PHE A 165 5.19 -19.05 2.41
CA PHE A 165 6.06 -18.99 3.58
C PHE A 165 6.08 -17.60 4.21
N LYS A 166 6.16 -17.61 5.54
CA LYS A 166 6.11 -16.43 6.39
C LYS A 166 7.30 -16.44 7.33
N ASP A 167 7.82 -15.26 7.68
CA ASP A 167 8.74 -15.15 8.81
C ASP A 167 8.01 -15.31 10.15
N LYS A 168 8.80 -15.20 11.23
CA LYS A 168 8.33 -15.16 12.62
C LYS A 168 7.31 -14.04 12.89
N ASP A 169 7.32 -12.98 12.10
CA ASP A 169 6.43 -11.82 12.24
C ASP A 169 5.17 -11.97 11.36
N GLY A 170 5.03 -13.11 10.66
CA GLY A 170 3.88 -13.44 9.83
C GLY A 170 3.88 -12.76 8.45
N LYS A 171 4.97 -12.12 8.06
CA LYS A 171 5.15 -11.47 6.76
C LYS A 171 5.60 -12.48 5.72
N THR A 172 5.01 -12.45 4.53
CA THR A 172 5.35 -13.42 3.48
C THR A 172 6.76 -13.20 2.97
N TRP A 173 7.43 -14.26 2.54
CA TRP A 173 8.75 -14.17 1.92
C TRP A 173 8.74 -13.27 0.68
N GLY A 174 7.64 -13.26 -0.07
CA GLY A 174 7.42 -12.36 -1.20
C GLY A 174 7.38 -10.87 -0.82
N ASP A 175 7.07 -10.54 0.43
CA ASP A 175 7.11 -9.18 0.93
C ASP A 175 8.52 -8.79 1.46
N MET A 176 9.47 -9.73 1.48
CA MET A 176 10.88 -9.52 1.84
C MET A 176 11.70 -9.18 0.58
N GLY A 177 12.64 -8.25 0.68
CA GLY A 177 13.49 -7.86 -0.45
C GLY A 177 12.74 -7.11 -1.57
N ASP A 178 13.12 -7.36 -2.82
CA ASP A 178 12.44 -6.80 -4.00
C ASP A 178 11.06 -7.46 -4.18
N ARG A 179 10.05 -6.77 -3.65
CA ARG A 179 8.64 -7.19 -3.65
C ARG A 179 8.07 -7.41 -5.04
N SER A 180 8.71 -6.88 -6.09
CA SER A 180 8.14 -6.85 -7.43
C SER A 180 8.47 -8.08 -8.26
N TYR A 181 9.67 -8.66 -8.12
CA TYR A 181 10.16 -9.68 -9.04
C TYR A 181 9.24 -10.92 -9.11
N HIS A 182 9.00 -11.59 -7.98
CA HIS A 182 8.20 -12.81 -7.97
C HIS A 182 6.72 -12.55 -8.35
N MET A 183 6.17 -11.36 -8.02
CA MET A 183 4.82 -10.97 -8.42
C MET A 183 4.70 -10.80 -9.93
N LEU A 184 5.72 -10.22 -10.57
CA LEU A 184 5.75 -10.08 -12.02
C LEU A 184 5.83 -11.43 -12.71
N GLN A 185 6.56 -12.39 -12.15
CA GLN A 185 6.60 -13.76 -12.65
C GLN A 185 5.21 -14.43 -12.63
N HIS A 186 4.42 -14.25 -11.56
CA HIS A 186 3.03 -14.72 -11.53
C HIS A 186 2.19 -14.16 -12.68
N PHE A 187 2.42 -12.89 -13.06
CA PHE A 187 1.67 -12.23 -14.13
C PHE A 187 2.06 -12.77 -15.50
N GLU A 188 3.35 -13.01 -15.72
CA GLU A 188 3.90 -13.53 -16.96
C GLU A 188 3.47 -14.98 -17.20
N ASP A 189 3.68 -15.84 -16.20
CA ASP A 189 3.39 -17.28 -16.30
C ASP A 189 1.89 -17.61 -16.13
N LYS A 190 1.08 -16.60 -15.79
CA LYS A 190 -0.34 -16.78 -15.40
C LYS A 190 -0.48 -17.85 -14.30
N TYR A 191 0.47 -17.86 -13.38
CA TYR A 191 0.53 -18.82 -12.29
C TYR A 191 -0.36 -18.34 -11.14
N TYR A 192 -1.61 -18.81 -11.12
CA TYR A 192 -2.61 -18.39 -10.13
C TYR A 192 -2.56 -19.29 -8.90
N VAL A 193 -2.04 -18.76 -7.78
CA VAL A 193 -1.90 -19.52 -6.53
C VAL A 193 -2.93 -19.09 -5.47
N PRO A 194 -3.69 -20.00 -4.85
CA PRO A 194 -4.68 -19.68 -3.83
C PRO A 194 -4.10 -18.98 -2.58
N SER A 195 -2.89 -19.34 -2.13
CA SER A 195 -2.21 -18.69 -0.99
C SER A 195 -2.06 -17.18 -1.15
N LEU A 196 -1.81 -16.69 -2.37
CA LEU A 196 -1.77 -15.27 -2.68
C LEU A 196 -3.11 -14.58 -2.37
N LEU A 197 -4.22 -15.21 -2.73
CA LEU A 197 -5.55 -14.70 -2.40
C LEU A 197 -5.79 -14.71 -0.88
N MET A 198 -5.38 -15.76 -0.19
CA MET A 198 -5.51 -15.84 1.28
C MET A 198 -4.75 -14.72 1.98
N ASN A 199 -3.54 -14.39 1.49
CA ASN A 199 -2.79 -13.25 2.01
C ASN A 199 -3.48 -11.91 1.71
N ALA A 200 -4.04 -11.74 0.50
CA ALA A 200 -4.81 -10.56 0.15
C ALA A 200 -6.00 -10.34 1.10
N ILE A 201 -6.77 -11.39 1.38
CA ILE A 201 -7.93 -11.33 2.27
C ILE A 201 -7.51 -11.08 3.72
N LYS A 202 -6.39 -11.67 4.17
CA LYS A 202 -5.86 -11.43 5.52
C LYS A 202 -5.49 -9.96 5.71
N GLU A 203 -4.85 -9.35 4.71
CA GLU A 203 -4.44 -7.94 4.79
C GLU A 203 -5.56 -6.95 4.51
N ILE A 204 -6.48 -7.31 3.61
CA ILE A 204 -7.61 -6.49 3.19
C ILE A 204 -8.87 -7.32 3.41
N PRO A 205 -9.38 -7.32 4.67
CA PRO A 205 -10.51 -8.14 5.06
C PRO A 205 -11.75 -7.89 4.22
N ILE A 206 -12.48 -8.97 3.98
CA ILE A 206 -13.76 -9.01 3.26
C ILE A 206 -14.85 -9.49 4.22
N SER A 207 -16.12 -9.31 3.84
CA SER A 207 -17.26 -9.78 4.61
C SER A 207 -17.33 -11.31 4.68
N ASP A 208 -18.03 -11.84 5.69
CA ASP A 208 -18.20 -13.29 5.83
C ASP A 208 -19.00 -13.90 4.67
N ALA A 209 -19.94 -13.15 4.09
CA ALA A 209 -20.60 -13.53 2.84
C ALA A 209 -19.60 -13.76 1.69
N ALA A 210 -18.63 -12.86 1.53
CA ALA A 210 -17.58 -13.01 0.53
C ALA A 210 -16.64 -14.19 0.85
N LYS A 211 -16.31 -14.41 2.13
CA LYS A 211 -15.52 -15.60 2.55
C LYS A 211 -16.26 -16.91 2.24
N SER A 212 -17.57 -16.97 2.49
CA SER A 212 -18.41 -18.14 2.16
C SER A 212 -18.39 -18.43 0.65
N ALA A 213 -18.54 -17.40 -0.19
CA ALA A 213 -18.44 -17.57 -1.65
C ALA A 213 -17.07 -18.13 -2.08
N ILE A 214 -15.98 -17.64 -1.47
CA ILE A 214 -14.62 -18.14 -1.73
C ILE A 214 -14.44 -19.57 -1.22
N GLY A 215 -15.03 -19.89 -0.06
CA GLY A 215 -15.07 -21.24 0.52
C GLY A 215 -15.64 -22.24 -0.48
N TYR A 216 -16.78 -21.91 -1.07
CA TYR A 216 -17.39 -22.69 -2.14
C TYR A 216 -16.48 -22.82 -3.38
N TRP A 217 -15.91 -21.71 -3.85
CA TRP A 217 -15.05 -21.71 -5.04
C TRP A 217 -13.76 -22.51 -4.88
N LEU A 218 -13.17 -22.50 -3.69
CA LEU A 218 -11.99 -23.28 -3.31
C LEU A 218 -12.33 -24.69 -2.78
N LYS A 219 -13.61 -25.09 -2.80
CA LYS A 219 -14.07 -26.42 -2.39
C LYS A 219 -13.81 -26.72 -0.90
N TYR A 220 -13.88 -25.70 -0.03
CA TYR A 220 -13.94 -25.91 1.42
C TYR A 220 -15.31 -26.41 1.88
N HIS A 221 -16.35 -26.14 1.10
CA HIS A 221 -17.70 -26.70 1.24
C HIS A 221 -18.37 -26.79 -0.13
N GLU A 222 -19.44 -27.58 -0.22
CA GLU A 222 -20.20 -27.78 -1.47
C GLU A 222 -21.44 -26.89 -1.57
N GLU A 223 -21.90 -26.31 -0.47
CA GLU A 223 -23.07 -25.43 -0.47
C GLU A 223 -22.79 -24.13 -1.21
N ARG A 224 -23.58 -23.88 -2.27
CA ARG A 224 -23.50 -22.66 -3.06
C ARG A 224 -24.51 -21.64 -2.52
N CYS A 225 -24.02 -20.47 -2.12
CA CYS A 225 -24.88 -19.36 -1.72
C CYS A 225 -24.94 -18.33 -2.86
N GLU A 226 -25.95 -18.44 -3.73
CA GLU A 226 -26.08 -17.57 -4.92
C GLU A 226 -26.20 -16.09 -4.56
N SER A 227 -26.88 -15.79 -3.45
CA SER A 227 -27.07 -14.41 -2.96
C SER A 227 -25.76 -13.72 -2.59
N PHE A 228 -24.69 -14.48 -2.29
CA PHE A 228 -23.39 -13.94 -1.92
C PHE A 228 -22.38 -13.91 -3.06
N GLU A 229 -22.68 -14.48 -4.23
CA GLU A 229 -21.71 -14.57 -5.32
C GLU A 229 -21.26 -13.21 -5.85
N SER A 230 -22.19 -12.27 -6.03
CA SER A 230 -21.87 -10.93 -6.55
C SER A 230 -20.95 -10.18 -5.60
N VAL A 231 -21.29 -10.19 -4.30
CA VAL A 231 -20.50 -9.61 -3.22
C VAL A 231 -19.14 -10.29 -3.11
N GLY A 232 -19.10 -11.63 -3.18
CA GLY A 232 -17.87 -12.41 -3.20
C GLY A 232 -16.97 -12.02 -4.36
N LYS A 233 -17.49 -11.93 -5.60
CA LYS A 233 -16.71 -11.59 -6.80
C LYS A 233 -16.12 -10.20 -6.69
N GLU A 234 -16.93 -9.22 -6.27
CA GLU A 234 -16.51 -7.84 -6.13
C GLU A 234 -15.42 -7.69 -5.05
N GLN A 235 -15.67 -8.17 -3.83
CA GLN A 235 -14.75 -7.99 -2.71
C GLN A 235 -13.45 -8.78 -2.91
N THR A 236 -13.51 -9.99 -3.45
CA THR A 236 -12.33 -10.79 -3.79
C THR A 236 -11.46 -10.06 -4.82
N ARG A 237 -12.06 -9.60 -5.93
CA ARG A 237 -11.35 -8.84 -6.97
C ARG A 237 -10.70 -7.59 -6.38
N LYS A 238 -11.44 -6.83 -5.56
CA LYS A 238 -10.96 -5.60 -4.95
C LYS A 238 -9.80 -5.85 -3.99
N SER A 239 -9.93 -6.85 -3.10
CA SER A 239 -8.90 -7.24 -2.15
C SER A 239 -7.62 -7.67 -2.88
N LEU A 240 -7.73 -8.59 -3.85
CA LEU A 240 -6.58 -9.06 -4.63
C LEU A 240 -5.91 -7.94 -5.44
N THR A 241 -6.69 -7.09 -6.11
CA THR A 241 -6.16 -5.95 -6.88
C THR A 241 -5.37 -5.00 -5.98
N ARG A 242 -5.93 -4.66 -4.81
CA ARG A 242 -5.27 -3.75 -3.86
C ARG A 242 -4.01 -4.35 -3.28
N TYR A 243 -4.05 -5.64 -2.94
CA TYR A 243 -2.90 -6.37 -2.45
C TYR A 243 -1.74 -6.31 -3.46
N LEU A 244 -2.00 -6.64 -4.73
CA LEU A 244 -1.00 -6.60 -5.80
C LEU A 244 -0.45 -5.20 -6.06
N LYS A 245 -1.32 -4.18 -6.09
CA LYS A 245 -0.91 -2.77 -6.24
C LYS A 245 0.07 -2.35 -5.14
N ARG A 246 -0.20 -2.71 -3.88
CA ARG A 246 0.71 -2.40 -2.75
C ARG A 246 2.10 -3.01 -2.91
N ARG A 247 2.18 -4.27 -3.37
CA ARG A 247 3.47 -4.95 -3.60
C ARG A 247 4.28 -4.29 -4.70
N LEU A 248 3.60 -3.67 -5.66
CA LEU A 248 4.23 -2.94 -6.77
C LEU A 248 4.38 -1.43 -6.49
N GLY A 249 4.20 -0.98 -5.24
CA GLY A 249 4.41 0.41 -4.83
C GLY A 249 3.33 1.40 -5.27
N MET A 250 2.15 0.92 -5.66
CA MET A 250 1.06 1.75 -6.18
C MET A 250 -0.02 2.06 -5.15
N ALA A 251 -0.80 3.11 -5.40
CA ALA A 251 -1.99 3.43 -4.61
C ALA A 251 -3.07 2.35 -4.77
N ALA A 252 -3.56 1.82 -3.65
CA ALA A 252 -4.56 0.75 -3.59
C ALA A 252 -5.98 1.26 -3.25
#